data_AF-K1TA08-F1
#
_entry.id   AF-K1TA08-F1
#
_cell.length_a   1.000
_cell.length_b   1.000
_cell.length_c   1.000
_cell.angle_alpha   90.00
_cell.angle_beta   90.00
_cell.angle_gamma   90.00
#
_symmetry.space_group_name_H-M   'P 1'
#
loop_
_entity.id
_entity.type
_entity.pdbx_description
1 polymer ?
#
loop_
_entity_poly.entity_id
_entity_poly.type
_entity_poly.pdbx_seq_one_letter_code
_entity_poly.pdbx_strand_id
1 'polypeptide(L)'
;MDANNRVIAFGGRVMGDGKPKYLNSPETKVFDKSRNLYGLNVARSARKDYMLICEGYMDVISLHQAGFNNAVAALGTAFTSRHASLIKRYAKEAVLTFDSDEAGIKAALRAIPYLRESGLAIKVLNMKPYKDPDEFIKNMGREAYEERIKTATNFFIFQVDNERKNYDLNDPQEKTAFQNKVAEMLLVFKDELERENYIDSVCQTFNISKDGLSRLVKRKP
;
A
#
# COMPACT_ATOMS: atom_id res chain seq x y z
N MET A 1 -10.53 6.75 -17.90
CA MET A 1 -10.07 8.00 -18.55
C MET A 1 -8.59 8.16 -18.29
N ASP A 2 -7.87 8.85 -19.18
CA ASP A 2 -6.51 9.31 -18.88
C ASP A 2 -6.55 10.52 -17.91
N ALA A 3 -5.38 11.03 -17.52
CA ALA A 3 -5.30 12.19 -16.63
C ALA A 3 -6.06 13.43 -17.18
N ASN A 4 -6.20 13.57 -18.50
CA ASN A 4 -6.81 14.73 -19.17
C ASN A 4 -8.31 14.54 -19.46
N ASN A 5 -8.99 13.62 -18.76
CA ASN A 5 -10.41 13.30 -18.94
C ASN A 5 -10.76 12.72 -20.32
N ARG A 6 -9.79 12.21 -21.08
CA ARG A 6 -10.07 11.51 -22.34
C ARG A 6 -10.43 10.07 -22.03
N VAL A 7 -11.50 9.57 -22.64
CA VAL A 7 -11.85 8.14 -22.56
C VAL A 7 -10.85 7.35 -23.40
N ILE A 8 -10.15 6.41 -22.77
CA ILE A 8 -9.10 5.59 -23.42
C ILE A 8 -9.36 4.08 -23.32
N ALA A 9 -10.21 3.65 -22.38
CA ALA A 9 -10.54 2.27 -22.09
C ALA A 9 -11.76 2.17 -21.16
N PHE A 10 -12.31 0.98 -21.06
CA PHE A 10 -13.43 0.63 -20.19
C PHE A 10 -13.09 -0.57 -19.29
N GLY A 11 -13.65 -0.57 -18.09
CA GLY A 11 -13.77 -1.75 -17.23
C GLY A 11 -15.23 -2.14 -17.16
N GLY A 12 -15.52 -3.44 -17.27
CA GLY A 12 -16.86 -3.99 -17.18
C GLY A 12 -16.94 -5.02 -16.05
N ARG A 13 -18.07 -5.00 -15.33
CA ARG A 13 -18.45 -6.02 -14.37
C ARG A 13 -19.66 -6.77 -14.93
N VAL A 14 -19.63 -8.10 -14.88
CA VAL A 14 -20.77 -8.92 -15.30
C VAL A 14 -21.97 -8.73 -14.34
N MET A 15 -23.18 -8.74 -14.90
CA MET A 15 -24.44 -8.83 -14.16
C MET A 15 -24.96 -10.27 -14.35
N GLY A 16 -24.75 -11.14 -13.35
CA GLY A 16 -25.07 -12.58 -13.42
C GLY A 16 -23.83 -13.47 -13.29
N ASP A 17 -23.92 -14.71 -13.78
CA ASP A 17 -22.92 -15.78 -13.55
C ASP A 17 -21.81 -15.87 -14.60
N GLY A 18 -21.77 -14.95 -15.56
CA GLY A 18 -20.74 -14.92 -16.60
C GLY A 18 -19.33 -14.73 -16.02
N LYS A 19 -18.31 -15.25 -16.72
CA LYS A 19 -16.90 -15.10 -16.33
C LYS A 19 -16.10 -14.42 -17.45
N PRO A 20 -15.09 -13.59 -17.11
CA PRO A 20 -14.66 -13.21 -15.76
C PRO A 20 -15.60 -12.21 -15.09
N LYS A 21 -15.58 -12.15 -13.74
CA LYS A 21 -16.38 -11.19 -12.95
C LYS A 21 -16.11 -9.73 -13.35
N TYR A 22 -14.84 -9.44 -13.67
CA TYR A 22 -14.37 -8.15 -14.14
C TYR A 22 -13.54 -8.33 -15.41
N LEU A 23 -13.80 -7.51 -16.43
CA LEU A 23 -13.06 -7.48 -17.68
C LEU A 23 -12.61 -6.05 -17.97
N ASN A 24 -11.33 -5.87 -18.29
CA ASN A 24 -10.79 -4.59 -18.70
C ASN A 24 -10.48 -4.62 -20.19
N SER A 25 -10.61 -3.49 -20.88
CA SER A 25 -10.11 -3.34 -22.25
C SER A 25 -8.67 -3.89 -22.38
N PRO A 26 -8.32 -4.52 -23.51
CA PRO A 26 -6.95 -4.93 -23.78
C PRO A 26 -6.02 -3.71 -23.92
N GLU A 27 -4.71 -3.95 -23.95
CA GLU A 27 -3.72 -2.93 -24.30
C GLU A 27 -4.03 -2.33 -25.69
N THR A 28 -3.93 -1.01 -25.82
CA THR A 28 -4.11 -0.30 -27.09
C THR A 28 -3.09 0.82 -27.25
N LYS A 29 -3.03 1.45 -28.43
CA LYS A 29 -2.16 2.63 -28.65
C LYS A 29 -2.43 3.78 -27.67
N VAL A 30 -3.67 3.88 -27.16
CA VAL A 30 -4.10 4.96 -26.25
C VAL A 30 -4.27 4.50 -24.80
N PHE A 31 -4.26 3.20 -24.54
CA PHE A 31 -4.40 2.62 -23.21
C PHE A 31 -3.31 1.61 -22.93
N ASP A 32 -2.44 1.98 -22.00
CA ASP A 32 -1.40 1.12 -21.46
C ASP A 32 -1.65 0.96 -19.96
N LYS A 33 -2.00 -0.26 -19.52
CA LYS A 33 -2.38 -0.53 -18.12
C LYS A 33 -1.23 -0.29 -17.17
N SER A 34 0.02 -0.38 -17.63
CA SER A 34 1.22 -0.24 -16.79
C SER A 34 1.51 1.22 -16.41
N ARG A 35 0.86 2.20 -17.05
CA ARG A 35 1.10 3.64 -16.85
C ARG A 35 -0.18 4.46 -16.64
N ASN A 36 -1.32 3.82 -16.45
CA ASN A 36 -2.60 4.50 -16.24
C ASN A 36 -3.25 3.99 -14.95
N LEU A 37 -3.72 4.93 -14.13
CA LEU A 37 -4.46 4.65 -12.92
C LEU A 37 -5.91 5.11 -13.09
N TYR A 38 -6.84 4.24 -12.76
CA TYR A 38 -8.25 4.59 -12.65
C TYR A 38 -8.43 5.67 -11.58
N GLY A 39 -9.35 6.61 -11.80
CA GLY A 39 -9.63 7.71 -10.88
C GLY A 39 -8.62 8.86 -10.88
N LEU A 40 -7.46 8.72 -11.55
CA LEU A 40 -6.40 9.73 -11.50
C LEU A 40 -6.83 11.11 -11.98
N ASN A 41 -7.71 11.18 -12.98
CA ASN A 41 -8.25 12.44 -13.50
C ASN A 41 -9.02 13.24 -12.44
N VAL A 42 -9.69 12.55 -11.52
CA VAL A 42 -10.36 13.14 -10.35
C VAL A 42 -9.35 13.38 -9.24
N ALA A 43 -8.55 12.36 -8.89
CA ALA A 43 -7.62 12.41 -7.76
C ALA A 43 -6.56 13.50 -7.85
N ARG A 44 -6.02 13.77 -9.05
CA ARG A 44 -5.06 14.88 -9.24
C ARG A 44 -5.66 16.25 -8.95
N SER A 45 -6.97 16.41 -9.14
CA SER A 45 -7.69 17.67 -8.94
C SER A 45 -8.01 17.92 -7.46
N ALA A 46 -7.98 16.87 -6.62
CA ALA A 46 -8.19 16.98 -5.18
C ALA A 46 -7.07 17.74 -4.44
N ARG A 47 -5.86 17.82 -5.04
CA ARG A 47 -4.67 18.50 -4.50
C ARG A 47 -4.34 18.11 -3.04
N LYS A 48 -4.57 16.84 -2.69
CA LYS A 48 -4.18 16.27 -1.40
C LYS A 48 -2.70 15.90 -1.42
N ASP A 49 -2.00 16.05 -0.30
CA ASP A 49 -0.60 15.62 -0.17
C ASP A 49 -0.41 14.09 -0.27
N TYR A 50 -1.51 13.32 -0.18
CA TYR A 50 -1.51 11.86 -0.30
C TYR A 50 -2.56 11.36 -1.30
N MET A 51 -2.32 10.18 -1.85
CA MET A 51 -3.30 9.41 -2.64
C MET A 51 -3.61 8.07 -1.97
N LEU A 52 -4.88 7.68 -2.01
CA LEU A 52 -5.32 6.34 -1.59
C LEU A 52 -5.15 5.38 -2.77
N ILE A 53 -4.39 4.31 -2.60
CA ILE A 53 -4.12 3.32 -3.64
C ILE A 53 -4.95 2.08 -3.34
N CYS A 54 -5.91 1.80 -4.21
CA CYS A 54 -6.84 0.68 -4.09
C CYS A 54 -6.47 -0.47 -5.05
N GLU A 55 -7.04 -1.65 -4.81
CA GLU A 55 -6.85 -2.81 -5.70
C GLU A 55 -7.68 -2.70 -6.97
N GLY A 56 -8.93 -2.25 -6.84
CA GLY A 56 -9.89 -2.22 -7.93
C GLY A 56 -10.53 -0.86 -8.15
N TYR A 57 -11.15 -0.70 -9.32
CA TYR A 57 -11.93 0.50 -9.63
C TYR A 57 -13.23 0.60 -8.82
N MET A 58 -13.77 -0.51 -8.31
CA MET A 58 -14.94 -0.48 -7.42
C MET A 58 -14.63 0.22 -6.10
N ASP A 59 -13.49 -0.08 -5.49
CA ASP A 59 -13.04 0.58 -4.26
C ASP A 59 -12.86 2.08 -4.48
N VAL A 60 -12.29 2.47 -5.63
CA VAL A 60 -12.15 3.88 -6.00
C VAL A 60 -13.52 4.55 -6.13
N ILE A 61 -14.49 3.89 -6.76
CA ILE A 61 -15.86 4.41 -6.88
C ILE A 61 -16.49 4.58 -5.48
N SER A 62 -16.42 3.56 -4.61
CA SER A 62 -16.96 3.62 -3.25
C SER A 62 -16.31 4.73 -2.42
N LEU A 63 -14.99 4.87 -2.50
CA LEU A 63 -14.25 5.95 -1.83
C LEU A 63 -14.62 7.33 -2.37
N HIS A 64 -14.73 7.49 -3.69
CA HIS A 64 -15.15 8.75 -4.30
C HIS A 64 -16.59 9.10 -3.89
N GLN A 65 -17.50 8.13 -3.83
CA GLN A 65 -18.88 8.33 -3.33
C GLN A 65 -18.91 8.74 -1.86
N ALA A 66 -18.00 8.21 -1.04
CA ALA A 66 -17.82 8.64 0.35
C ALA A 66 -17.11 10.00 0.49
N GLY A 67 -16.65 10.59 -0.62
CA GLY A 67 -16.00 11.91 -0.67
C GLY A 67 -14.48 11.89 -0.58
N PHE A 68 -13.84 10.71 -0.60
CA PHE A 68 -12.39 10.55 -0.71
C PHE A 68 -11.98 10.59 -2.19
N ASN A 69 -12.04 11.79 -2.78
CA ASN A 69 -11.80 12.01 -4.20
C ASN A 69 -10.33 11.86 -4.64
N ASN A 70 -9.40 11.52 -3.74
CA ASN A 70 -7.98 11.27 -3.98
C ASN A 70 -7.61 9.77 -4.09
N ALA A 71 -8.60 8.90 -4.32
CA ALA A 71 -8.37 7.47 -4.53
C ALA A 71 -8.09 7.11 -5.99
N VAL A 72 -7.20 6.13 -6.20
CA VAL A 72 -6.78 5.61 -7.52
C VAL A 72 -6.52 4.10 -7.47
N ALA A 73 -6.61 3.41 -8.61
CA ALA A 73 -6.31 1.97 -8.70
C ALA A 73 -5.61 1.60 -10.01
N ALA A 74 -4.77 0.56 -9.98
CA ALA A 74 -4.26 -0.08 -11.19
C ALA A 74 -5.37 -0.92 -11.86
N LEU A 75 -5.37 -1.00 -13.19
CA LEU A 75 -6.47 -1.62 -13.94
C LEU A 75 -6.09 -3.01 -14.49
N GLY A 76 -6.40 -4.06 -13.71
CA GLY A 76 -6.22 -5.45 -14.14
C GLY A 76 -4.78 -5.80 -14.49
N THR A 77 -3.84 -5.22 -13.74
CA THR A 77 -2.41 -5.46 -13.84
C THR A 77 -1.78 -5.29 -12.46
N ALA A 78 -0.59 -5.85 -12.26
CA ALA A 78 0.19 -5.57 -11.07
C ALA A 78 0.61 -4.09 -11.02
N PHE A 79 0.76 -3.55 -9.82
CA PHE A 79 1.30 -2.21 -9.63
C PHE A 79 2.74 -2.12 -10.16
N THR A 80 3.13 -0.98 -10.74
CA THR A 80 4.40 -0.82 -11.46
C THR A 80 5.16 0.44 -11.00
N SER A 81 6.45 0.52 -11.33
CA SER A 81 7.27 1.72 -11.12
C SER A 81 6.73 2.95 -11.86
N ARG A 82 6.09 2.77 -13.02
CA ARG A 82 5.47 3.88 -13.79
C ARG A 82 4.24 4.43 -13.06
N HIS A 83 3.46 3.59 -12.38
CA HIS A 83 2.37 4.04 -11.52
C HIS A 83 2.89 4.85 -10.33
N ALA A 84 3.94 4.37 -9.65
CA ALA A 84 4.56 5.11 -8.56
C ALA A 84 5.11 6.47 -9.01
N SER A 85 5.81 6.51 -10.15
CA SER A 85 6.30 7.74 -10.77
C SER A 85 5.17 8.71 -11.13
N LEU A 86 4.00 8.18 -11.53
CA LEU A 86 2.83 9.00 -11.86
C LEU A 86 2.20 9.59 -10.60
N ILE A 87 2.05 8.81 -9.53
CA ILE A 87 1.54 9.28 -8.23
C ILE A 87 2.46 10.36 -7.65
N LYS A 88 3.78 10.17 -7.73
CA LYS A 88 4.78 11.13 -7.23
C LYS A 88 4.65 12.54 -7.82
N ARG A 89 4.09 12.68 -9.03
CA ARG A 89 3.83 13.99 -9.65
C ARG A 89 2.75 14.80 -8.93
N TYR A 90 1.89 14.14 -8.16
CA TYR A 90 0.68 14.75 -7.59
C TYR A 90 0.59 14.61 -6.07
N ALA A 91 1.36 13.71 -5.45
CA ALA A 91 1.34 13.45 -4.02
C ALA A 91 2.74 13.17 -3.47
N LYS A 92 2.91 13.40 -2.16
CA LYS A 92 4.12 13.08 -1.39
C LYS A 92 4.01 11.74 -0.68
N GLU A 93 2.79 11.31 -0.37
CA GLU A 93 2.49 10.08 0.36
C GLU A 93 1.53 9.17 -0.44
N ALA A 94 1.76 7.86 -0.36
CA ALA A 94 0.85 6.84 -0.85
C ALA A 94 0.30 6.05 0.34
N VAL A 95 -1.02 6.03 0.47
CA VAL A 95 -1.72 5.24 1.48
C VAL A 95 -2.31 4.01 0.79
N LEU A 96 -1.71 2.84 1.00
CA LEU A 96 -2.20 1.57 0.47
C LEU A 96 -3.45 1.15 1.24
N THR A 97 -4.58 1.00 0.56
CA THR A 97 -5.86 0.55 1.12
C THR A 97 -6.37 -0.69 0.37
N PHE A 98 -5.53 -1.73 0.38
CA PHE A 98 -5.83 -3.02 -0.25
C PHE A 98 -6.65 -3.91 0.69
N ASP A 99 -7.30 -4.93 0.14
CA ASP A 99 -8.16 -5.84 0.88
C ASP A 99 -7.41 -6.44 2.08
N SER A 100 -8.12 -6.63 3.19
CA SER A 100 -7.56 -7.17 4.43
C SER A 100 -7.22 -8.67 4.37
N ASP A 101 -7.20 -9.27 3.17
CA ASP A 101 -6.90 -10.68 2.92
C ASP A 101 -5.44 -10.92 2.49
N GLU A 102 -5.07 -12.18 2.28
CA GLU A 102 -3.70 -12.55 1.93
C GLU A 102 -3.28 -12.01 0.54
N ALA A 103 -4.22 -11.89 -0.40
CA ALA A 103 -3.95 -11.36 -1.72
C ALA A 103 -3.66 -9.86 -1.66
N GLY A 104 -4.43 -9.11 -0.87
CA GLY A 104 -4.21 -7.68 -0.63
C GLY A 104 -2.89 -7.40 0.11
N ILE A 105 -2.54 -8.21 1.12
CA ILE A 105 -1.22 -8.15 1.77
C ILE A 105 -0.09 -8.36 0.76
N LYS A 106 -0.17 -9.40 -0.09
CA LYS A 106 0.82 -9.66 -1.13
C LYS A 106 0.88 -8.55 -2.18
N ALA A 107 -0.26 -7.94 -2.52
CA ALA A 107 -0.31 -6.78 -3.41
C ALA A 107 0.42 -5.58 -2.79
N ALA A 108 0.21 -5.32 -1.49
CA ALA A 108 0.83 -4.21 -0.77
C ALA A 108 2.35 -4.37 -0.72
N LEU A 109 2.82 -5.56 -0.33
CA LEU A 109 4.24 -5.90 -0.30
C LEU A 109 4.92 -5.75 -1.68
N ARG A 110 4.21 -6.07 -2.77
CA ARG A 110 4.73 -5.86 -4.15
C ARG A 110 4.75 -4.39 -4.58
N ALA A 111 3.83 -3.56 -4.09
CA ALA A 111 3.76 -2.15 -4.45
C ALA A 111 4.80 -1.29 -3.71
N ILE A 112 5.12 -1.64 -2.46
CA ILE A 112 6.02 -0.88 -1.58
C ILE A 112 7.38 -0.54 -2.23
N PRO A 113 8.13 -1.49 -2.84
CA PRO A 113 9.42 -1.17 -3.45
C PRO A 113 9.33 -0.08 -4.52
N TYR A 114 8.34 -0.16 -5.41
CA TYR A 114 8.13 0.82 -6.48
C TYR A 114 7.81 2.22 -5.96
N LEU A 115 6.96 2.30 -4.93
CA LEU A 115 6.59 3.55 -4.27
C LEU A 115 7.80 4.19 -3.57
N ARG A 116 8.58 3.37 -2.86
CA ARG A 116 9.76 3.80 -2.10
C ARG A 116 10.85 4.32 -3.01
N GLU A 117 11.15 3.58 -4.09
CA GLU A 117 12.13 4.00 -5.11
C GLU A 117 11.71 5.29 -5.82
N SER A 118 10.41 5.58 -5.89
CA SER A 118 9.90 6.86 -6.40
C SER A 118 9.94 8.00 -5.35
N GLY A 119 10.45 7.73 -4.15
CA GLY A 119 10.58 8.72 -3.07
C GLY A 119 9.24 9.13 -2.46
N LEU A 120 8.22 8.26 -2.49
CA LEU A 120 6.96 8.49 -1.78
C LEU A 120 7.09 8.02 -0.33
N ALA A 121 6.53 8.78 0.61
CA ALA A 121 6.19 8.23 1.92
C ALA A 121 5.08 7.18 1.74
N ILE A 122 5.11 6.10 2.53
CA ILE A 122 4.17 4.99 2.35
C ILE A 122 3.55 4.62 3.68
N LYS A 123 2.23 4.55 3.70
CA LYS A 123 1.44 3.97 4.78
C LYS A 123 0.56 2.85 4.28
N VAL A 124 0.21 1.93 5.17
CA VAL A 124 -0.69 0.81 4.92
C VAL A 124 -1.86 0.94 5.87
N LEU A 125 -3.05 1.10 5.30
CA LEU A 125 -4.30 1.25 6.03
C LEU A 125 -4.82 -0.13 6.41
N ASN A 126 -5.16 -0.31 7.68
CA ASN A 126 -5.77 -1.54 8.19
C ASN A 126 -7.30 -1.37 8.28
N MET A 127 -8.03 -2.13 7.47
CA MET A 127 -9.50 -2.09 7.43
C MET A 127 -10.17 -3.13 8.34
N LYS A 128 -9.40 -3.93 9.09
CA LYS A 128 -10.00 -4.92 9.99
C LYS A 128 -11.02 -4.30 10.96
N PRO A 129 -12.17 -4.97 11.19
CA PRO A 129 -12.49 -6.34 10.78
C PRO A 129 -13.08 -6.49 9.35
N TYR A 130 -13.22 -5.39 8.60
CA TYR A 130 -13.86 -5.40 7.28
C TYR A 130 -12.88 -5.73 6.16
N LYS A 131 -13.41 -6.25 5.06
CA LYS A 131 -12.60 -6.73 3.96
C LYS A 131 -12.02 -5.59 3.14
N ASP A 132 -12.87 -4.68 2.69
CA ASP A 132 -12.58 -3.65 1.69
C ASP A 132 -13.11 -2.27 2.13
N PRO A 133 -12.78 -1.17 1.41
CA PRO A 133 -13.22 0.16 1.80
C PRO A 133 -14.74 0.33 1.77
N ASP A 134 -15.44 -0.38 0.88
CA ASP A 134 -16.89 -0.31 0.73
C ASP A 134 -17.60 -0.90 1.95
N GLU A 135 -17.21 -2.11 2.35
CA GLU A 135 -17.69 -2.74 3.58
C GLU A 135 -17.34 -1.92 4.81
N PHE A 136 -16.10 -1.42 4.92
CA PHE A 136 -15.69 -0.61 6.06
C PHE A 136 -16.56 0.63 6.21
N ILE A 137 -16.73 1.42 5.15
CA ILE A 137 -17.45 2.69 5.19
C ILE A 137 -18.94 2.47 5.45
N LYS A 138 -19.54 1.41 4.89
CA LYS A 138 -20.94 1.07 5.17
C LYS A 138 -21.21 0.75 6.63
N ASN A 139 -20.25 0.14 7.32
CA ASN A 139 -20.42 -0.31 8.70
C ASN A 139 -19.93 0.70 9.74
N MET A 140 -18.79 1.36 9.50
CA MET A 140 -18.16 2.28 10.47
C MET A 140 -18.30 3.76 10.11
N GLY A 141 -18.74 4.07 8.90
CA GLY A 141 -18.88 5.44 8.41
C GLY A 141 -17.57 6.03 7.87
N ARG A 142 -17.71 7.22 7.28
CA ARG A 142 -16.63 7.96 6.63
C ARG A 142 -15.60 8.45 7.65
N GLU A 143 -16.07 8.97 8.77
CA GLU A 143 -15.24 9.58 9.82
C GLU A 143 -14.27 8.54 10.40
N ALA A 144 -14.75 7.31 10.63
CA ALA A 144 -13.91 6.22 11.09
C ALA A 144 -12.83 5.84 10.05
N TYR A 145 -13.16 5.89 8.76
CA TYR A 145 -12.19 5.61 7.70
C TYR A 145 -11.12 6.72 7.63
N GLU A 146 -11.52 7.98 7.80
CA GLU A 146 -10.59 9.11 7.89
C GLU A 146 -9.64 9.00 9.09
N GLU A 147 -10.13 8.55 10.25
CA GLU A 147 -9.26 8.23 11.39
C GLU A 147 -8.29 7.08 11.07
N ARG A 148 -8.73 6.02 10.38
CA ARG A 148 -7.85 4.92 9.94
C ARG A 148 -6.76 5.39 8.98
N ILE A 149 -7.03 6.36 8.10
CA ILE A 149 -6.02 6.97 7.23
C ILE A 149 -4.97 7.70 8.09
N LYS A 150 -5.40 8.50 9.07
CA LYS A 150 -4.49 9.27 9.94
C LYS A 150 -3.57 8.36 10.74
N THR A 151 -4.10 7.25 11.26
CA THR A 151 -3.37 6.27 12.06
C THR A 151 -2.80 5.11 11.22
N ALA A 152 -2.75 5.24 9.88
CA ALA A 152 -2.27 4.17 9.02
C ALA A 152 -0.78 3.86 9.30
N THR A 153 -0.44 2.58 9.26
CA THR A 153 0.86 2.09 9.70
C THR A 153 1.94 2.41 8.67
N ASN A 154 3.11 2.85 9.11
CA ASN A 154 4.27 3.01 8.21
C ASN A 154 4.60 1.68 7.50
N PHE A 155 4.97 1.74 6.22
CA PHE A 155 5.25 0.54 5.42
C PHE A 155 6.24 -0.42 6.07
N PHE A 156 7.28 0.10 6.74
CA PHE A 156 8.33 -0.74 7.29
C PHE A 156 7.83 -1.52 8.50
N ILE A 157 7.08 -0.87 9.38
CA ILE A 157 6.44 -1.52 10.53
C ILE A 157 5.44 -2.57 10.05
N PHE A 158 4.67 -2.27 8.99
CA PHE A 158 3.79 -3.25 8.35
C PHE A 158 4.56 -4.46 7.81
N GLN A 159 5.69 -4.25 7.14
CA GLN A 159 6.52 -5.35 6.64
C GLN A 159 7.09 -6.21 7.77
N VAL A 160 7.58 -5.59 8.85
CA VAL A 160 8.10 -6.33 10.02
C VAL A 160 6.99 -7.10 10.73
N ASP A 161 5.80 -6.52 10.88
CA ASP A 161 4.65 -7.21 11.47
C ASP A 161 4.18 -8.39 10.61
N ASN A 162 4.24 -8.24 9.28
CA ASN A 162 3.94 -9.35 8.39
C ASN A 162 5.00 -10.46 8.46
N GLU A 163 6.28 -10.10 8.50
CA GLU A 163 7.39 -11.05 8.62
C GLU A 163 7.34 -11.81 9.96
N ARG A 164 6.96 -11.13 11.04
CA ARG A 164 6.80 -11.72 12.38
C ARG A 164 5.92 -12.98 12.38
N LYS A 165 4.91 -13.05 11.51
CA LYS A 165 3.97 -14.18 11.44
C LYS A 165 4.64 -15.51 11.04
N ASN A 166 5.86 -15.46 10.51
CA ASN A 166 6.63 -16.63 10.13
C ASN A 166 7.43 -17.25 11.31
N TYR A 167 7.30 -16.70 12.52
CA TYR A 167 8.12 -17.07 13.68
C TYR A 167 7.28 -17.23 14.96
N ASP A 168 7.58 -18.26 15.76
CA ASP A 168 7.18 -18.36 17.15
C ASP A 168 8.16 -17.59 18.04
N LEU A 169 7.72 -16.45 18.57
CA LEU A 169 8.57 -15.61 19.42
C LEU A 169 8.78 -16.16 20.84
N ASN A 170 8.13 -17.26 21.20
CA ASN A 170 8.39 -17.99 22.45
C ASN A 170 9.57 -18.95 22.32
N ASP A 171 9.91 -19.37 21.11
CA ASP A 171 11.09 -20.17 20.83
C ASP A 171 12.32 -19.24 20.72
N PRO A 172 13.38 -19.44 21.53
CA PRO A 172 14.58 -18.59 21.50
C PRO A 172 15.31 -18.58 20.15
N GLN A 173 15.33 -19.70 19.42
CA GLN A 173 15.97 -19.81 18.12
C GLN A 173 15.18 -19.06 17.05
N GLU A 174 13.86 -19.22 17.01
CA GLU A 174 13.01 -18.48 16.06
C GLU A 174 12.94 -16.99 16.39
N LYS A 175 12.91 -16.61 17.67
CA LYS A 175 13.04 -15.20 18.08
C LYS A 175 14.36 -14.58 17.61
N THR A 176 15.45 -15.33 17.70
CA THR A 176 16.76 -14.89 17.19
C THR A 176 16.75 -14.78 15.67
N ALA A 177 16.10 -15.72 14.96
CA ALA A 177 15.96 -15.68 13.51
C ALA A 177 15.14 -14.48 13.03
N PHE A 178 14.03 -14.16 13.71
CA PHE A 178 13.23 -12.96 13.46
C PHE A 178 14.06 -11.68 13.61
N GLN A 179 14.80 -11.52 14.71
CA GLN A 179 15.64 -10.34 14.92
C GLN A 179 16.74 -10.20 13.85
N ASN A 180 17.34 -11.31 13.41
CA ASN A 180 18.29 -11.31 12.30
C ASN A 180 17.63 -10.87 10.99
N LYS A 181 16.41 -11.35 10.72
CA LYS A 181 15.64 -10.96 9.53
C LYS A 181 15.30 -9.47 9.53
N VAL A 182 14.87 -8.95 10.68
CA VAL A 182 14.60 -7.52 10.88
C VAL A 182 15.86 -6.68 10.67
N ALA A 183 17.02 -7.13 11.17
CA ALA A 183 18.29 -6.45 10.93
C ALA A 183 18.65 -6.39 9.44
N GLU A 184 18.36 -7.43 8.66
CA GLU A 184 18.53 -7.43 7.19
C GLU A 184 17.56 -6.45 6.51
N MET A 185 16.30 -6.43 6.94
CA MET A 185 15.29 -5.52 6.39
C MET A 185 15.67 -4.05 6.61
N LEU A 186 16.31 -3.72 7.74
CA LEU A 186 16.76 -2.35 8.05
C LEU A 186 17.85 -1.83 7.11
N LEU A 187 18.58 -2.71 6.40
CA LEU A 187 19.60 -2.31 5.42
C LEU A 187 19.01 -1.63 4.18
N VAL A 188 17.68 -1.69 4.04
CA VAL A 188 16.95 -1.00 2.97
C VAL A 188 17.09 0.52 3.07
N PHE A 189 17.34 1.06 4.28
CA PHE A 189 17.57 2.48 4.55
C PHE A 189 19.06 2.80 4.45
N LYS A 190 19.45 3.60 3.46
CA LYS A 190 20.85 3.96 3.24
C LYS A 190 21.34 5.05 4.18
N ASP A 191 20.46 5.99 4.51
CA ASP A 191 20.75 7.07 5.46
C ASP A 191 20.81 6.52 6.89
N GLU A 192 21.88 6.87 7.61
CA GLU A 192 22.14 6.32 8.96
C GLU A 192 21.13 6.82 9.98
N LEU A 193 20.76 8.11 9.91
CA LEU A 193 19.79 8.72 10.81
C LEU A 193 18.39 8.14 10.58
N GLU A 194 17.98 8.00 9.32
CA GLU A 194 16.73 7.33 8.96
C GLU A 194 16.71 5.90 9.50
N ARG A 195 17.79 5.13 9.29
CA ARG A 195 17.90 3.76 9.79
C ARG A 195 17.82 3.70 11.32
N GLU A 196 18.46 4.62 12.03
CA GLU A 196 18.39 4.68 13.49
C GLU A 196 16.97 4.97 13.99
N ASN A 197 16.26 5.92 13.38
CA ASN A 197 14.86 6.22 13.71
C ASN A 197 13.94 5.00 13.50
N TYR A 198 14.21 4.21 12.46
CA TYR A 198 13.48 2.96 12.20
C TYR A 198 13.87 1.83 13.16
N ILE A 199 15.14 1.73 13.57
CA ILE A 199 15.55 0.82 14.66
C ILE A 199 14.74 1.13 15.90
N ASP A 200 14.62 2.40 16.29
CA ASP A 200 13.89 2.81 17.49
C ASP A 200 12.41 2.45 17.42
N SER A 201 11.78 2.76 16.28
CA SER A 201 10.38 2.44 16.03
C SER A 201 10.09 0.94 16.09
N VAL A 202 10.96 0.11 15.50
CA VAL A 202 10.85 -1.35 15.55
C VAL A 202 11.07 -1.88 16.97
N CYS A 203 12.08 -1.39 17.68
CA CYS A 203 12.37 -1.83 19.04
C CYS A 203 11.19 -1.57 19.98
N GLN A 204 10.58 -0.39 19.87
CA GLN A 204 9.39 -0.03 20.63
C GLN A 204 8.18 -0.89 20.26
N THR A 205 7.93 -1.10 18.97
CA THR A 205 6.73 -1.82 18.49
C THR A 205 6.79 -3.32 18.80
N PHE A 206 7.97 -3.94 18.68
CA PHE A 206 8.14 -5.39 18.80
C PHE A 206 8.82 -5.84 20.10
N ASN A 207 9.06 -4.90 21.03
CA ASN A 207 9.75 -5.14 22.31
C ASN A 207 11.10 -5.85 22.13
N ILE A 208 11.90 -5.34 21.18
CA ILE A 208 13.26 -5.83 20.88
C ILE A 208 14.27 -4.89 21.57
N SER A 209 15.38 -5.44 22.06
CA SER A 209 16.47 -4.64 22.61
C SER A 209 17.16 -3.82 21.52
N LYS A 210 17.18 -2.48 21.68
CA LYS A 210 17.88 -1.55 20.76
C LYS A 210 19.34 -1.90 20.58
N ASP A 211 20.03 -2.18 21.69
CA ASP A 211 21.44 -2.57 21.72
C ASP A 211 21.72 -3.83 20.88
N GLY A 212 20.90 -4.86 21.07
CA GLY A 212 21.02 -6.11 20.33
C GLY A 212 20.80 -5.91 18.83
N LEU A 213 19.70 -5.24 18.46
CA LEU A 213 19.34 -5.02 17.06
C LEU A 213 20.36 -4.13 16.34
N SER A 214 20.83 -3.06 16.98
CA SER A 214 21.83 -2.14 16.41
C SER A 214 23.15 -2.86 16.11
N ARG A 215 23.60 -3.75 17.01
CA ARG A 215 24.80 -4.56 16.77
C ARG A 215 24.62 -5.55 15.62
N LEU A 216 23.43 -6.17 15.50
CA LEU A 216 23.12 -7.07 14.38
C LEU A 216 23.18 -6.32 13.04
N VAL A 217 22.57 -5.13 12.96
CA VAL A 217 22.59 -4.29 11.76
C VAL A 217 24.02 -3.91 11.38
N LYS A 218 24.85 -3.46 12.33
CA LYS A 218 26.25 -3.07 12.07
C LYS A 218 27.16 -4.22 11.62
N ARG A 219 26.80 -5.47 11.94
CA ARG A 219 27.55 -6.67 11.53
C ARG A 219 27.18 -7.16 10.13
N LYS A 220 26.06 -6.70 9.58
CA LYS A 220 25.63 -7.08 8.23
C LYS A 220 26.40 -6.23 7.21
N PRO A 221 26.80 -6.83 6.06
CA PRO A 221 27.54 -6.14 5.01
C PRO A 221 26.71 -5.05 4.31
#